data_AF-A0A8S2GHM3-F1
#
_entry.id   AF-A0A8S2GHM3-F1
#
_cell.length_a   1.000
_cell.length_b   1.000
_cell.length_c   1.000
_cell.angle_alpha   90.00
_cell.angle_beta   90.00
_cell.angle_gamma   90.00
#
_symmetry.space_group_name_H-M   'P 1'
#
loop_
_entity.id
_entity.type
_entity.pdbx_description
1 polymer ?
#
loop_
_entity_poly.entity_id
_entity_poly.type
_entity_poly.pdbx_seq_one_letter_code
_entity_poly.pdbx_strand_id
1 'polypeptide(L)'
;MDLDLSFENSDDTDSIQAVLPLTTRDREFFNKLNKFMDDELLKLNRKHENDASKERFAIFKLAFEKAINKTTLYRRLFRSIKHEYERCINALELGAAEVSNMRNELHRLVLEPKTYLLRQKRCMELEDKLSIIETDNKRLEDEINQINDEQVTETYRTVDTTEDVQKTGHRRVPGLTFEQETDMQALEEYYQFLKEKLHRLQQNATTKYQSRQKKIDLQVRLEQNLPF
;
A
#
# COMPACT_ATOMS: atom_id res chain seq x y z
N MET A 1 24.84 28.93 -4.63
CA MET A 1 25.38 30.23 -4.17
C MET A 1 26.31 29.84 -3.05
N ASP A 2 27.53 29.48 -3.45
CA ASP A 2 28.50 28.82 -2.57
C ASP A 2 29.22 29.89 -1.77
N LEU A 3 29.01 29.89 -0.46
CA LEU A 3 29.71 30.74 0.49
C LEU A 3 30.98 30.00 0.90
N ASP A 4 32.08 30.37 0.23
CA ASP A 4 33.45 30.05 0.62
C ASP A 4 33.73 30.70 2.00
N LEU A 5 33.82 29.86 3.03
CA LEU A 5 34.21 30.23 4.39
C LEU A 5 35.67 29.83 4.58
N SER A 6 36.56 30.51 3.86
CA SER A 6 37.99 30.49 4.13
C SER A 6 38.25 31.35 5.36
N PHE A 7 38.32 30.72 6.52
CA PHE A 7 38.74 31.34 7.78
C PHE A 7 40.26 31.56 7.71
N GLU A 8 40.69 32.76 7.32
CA GLU A 8 42.08 33.19 7.46
C GLU A 8 42.47 33.13 8.93
N ASN A 9 43.39 32.22 9.26
CA ASN A 9 44.09 32.22 10.54
C ASN A 9 45.03 33.44 10.57
N SER A 10 44.53 34.59 11.01
CA SER A 10 45.39 35.71 11.43
C SER A 10 46.01 35.36 12.78
N ASP A 11 47.32 35.16 12.74
CA ASP A 11 48.19 34.89 13.88
C ASP A 11 48.43 36.17 14.71
N ASP A 12 47.34 36.75 15.22
CA ASP A 12 47.36 37.93 16.11
C ASP A 12 47.05 37.53 17.54
N THR A 13 47.90 36.69 18.13
CA THR A 13 47.77 36.31 19.55
C THR A 13 48.54 37.22 20.51
N ASP A 14 49.23 38.25 20.02
CA ASP A 14 50.15 39.07 20.84
C ASP A 14 49.61 40.43 21.31
N SER A 15 48.38 40.84 20.99
CA SER A 15 47.87 42.19 21.35
C SER A 15 46.75 42.25 22.40
N ILE A 16 46.47 41.18 23.14
CA ILE A 16 45.56 41.24 24.31
C ILE A 16 46.33 41.02 25.62
N GLN A 17 47.33 41.87 25.87
CA GLN A 17 48.01 41.95 27.17
C GLN A 17 47.72 43.27 27.87
N ALA A 18 46.45 43.50 28.18
CA ALA A 18 46.05 44.52 29.16
C ALA A 18 44.75 44.10 29.88
N VAL A 19 44.71 42.85 30.34
CA VAL A 19 43.72 42.40 31.32
C VAL A 19 44.51 41.98 32.55
N LEU A 20 44.11 42.49 33.72
CA LEU A 20 44.65 42.23 35.07
C LEU A 20 45.54 40.98 35.15
N PRO A 21 46.75 41.04 35.75
CA PRO A 21 47.67 39.91 35.77
C PRO A 21 46.96 38.69 36.37
N LEU A 22 46.62 37.73 35.50
CA LEU A 22 46.01 36.48 35.93
C LEU A 22 46.98 35.82 36.90
N THR A 23 46.50 35.50 38.11
CA THR A 23 47.35 34.80 39.07
C THR A 23 47.68 33.42 38.51
N THR A 24 48.84 32.86 38.89
CA THR A 24 49.25 31.52 38.48
C THR A 24 48.18 30.47 38.76
N ARG A 25 47.42 30.63 39.86
CA ARG A 25 46.27 29.79 40.22
C ARG A 25 45.10 29.90 39.24
N ASP A 26 44.83 31.08 38.70
CA ASP A 26 43.75 31.26 37.73
C ASP A 26 44.13 30.62 36.40
N ARG A 27 45.39 30.74 35.98
CA ARG A 27 45.92 30.06 34.79
C ARG A 27 45.82 28.53 34.90
N GLU A 28 46.21 27.97 36.05
CA GLU A 28 46.06 26.53 36.32
C GLU A 28 44.59 26.07 36.30
N PHE A 29 43.68 26.90 36.84
CA PHE A 29 42.25 26.61 36.81
C PHE A 29 41.71 26.58 35.37
N PHE A 30 42.00 27.59 34.56
CA PHE A 30 41.57 27.62 33.16
C PHE A 30 42.18 26.49 32.33
N ASN A 31 43.45 26.12 32.59
CA ASN A 31 44.06 24.96 31.95
C ASN A 31 43.35 23.64 32.31
N LYS A 32 42.94 23.47 33.58
CA LYS A 32 42.15 22.30 34.01
C LYS A 32 40.74 22.31 33.40
N LEU A 33 40.13 23.49 33.30
CA LEU A 33 38.79 23.64 32.72
C LEU A 33 38.80 23.35 31.20
N ASN A 34 39.83 23.81 30.49
CA ASN A 34 40.01 23.53 29.06
C ASN A 34 40.21 22.03 28.82
N LYS A 35 41.10 21.38 29.59
CA LYS A 35 41.27 19.92 29.53
C LYS A 35 39.95 19.17 29.78
N PHE A 36 39.15 19.60 30.75
CA PHE A 36 37.83 19.02 31.00
C PHE A 36 36.89 19.19 29.80
N MET A 37 36.87 20.36 29.17
CA MET A 37 36.05 20.59 27.97
C MET A 37 36.51 19.71 26.81
N ASP A 38 37.81 19.64 26.56
CA ASP A 38 38.38 18.82 25.48
C ASP A 38 38.05 17.33 25.67
N ASP A 39 38.18 16.82 26.89
CA ASP A 39 37.84 15.43 27.23
C ASP A 39 36.35 15.13 27.03
N GLU A 40 35.46 16.03 27.47
CA GLU A 40 34.01 15.85 27.32
C GLU A 40 33.57 16.00 25.85
N LEU A 41 34.14 16.93 25.10
CA LEU A 41 33.88 17.08 23.66
C LEU A 41 34.38 15.87 22.86
N LEU A 42 35.54 15.32 23.22
CA LEU A 42 36.06 14.08 22.62
C LEU A 42 35.15 12.88 22.90
N LYS A 43 34.57 12.78 24.10
CA LYS A 43 33.61 11.72 24.44
C LYS A 43 32.30 11.84 23.65
N LEU A 44 31.79 13.05 23.46
CA LEU A 44 30.57 13.29 22.67
C LEU A 44 30.78 12.97 21.19
N ASN A 45 31.89 13.40 20.61
CA ASN A 45 32.21 13.13 19.19
C ASN A 45 32.33 11.65 18.86
N ARG A 46 32.61 10.80 19.86
CA ARG A 46 32.66 9.33 19.67
C ARG A 46 31.29 8.66 19.71
N LYS A 47 30.24 9.33 20.21
CA LYS A 47 28.94 8.70 20.49
C LYS A 47 27.84 9.09 19.51
N HIS A 48 27.74 10.36 19.11
CA HIS A 48 26.68 10.83 18.22
C HIS A 48 27.16 12.01 17.38
N GLU A 49 27.13 11.88 16.06
CA GLU A 49 27.53 12.96 15.14
C GLU A 49 26.38 13.94 14.86
N ASN A 50 25.13 13.47 14.94
CA ASN A 50 23.94 14.22 14.49
C ASN A 50 23.16 14.95 15.61
N ASP A 51 23.26 14.54 16.88
CA ASP A 51 22.61 15.22 18.02
C ASP A 51 23.61 15.98 18.92
N ALA A 52 24.85 16.08 18.47
CA ALA A 52 25.96 16.63 19.24
C ALA A 52 25.78 18.12 19.59
N SER A 53 24.98 18.89 18.84
CA SER A 53 24.92 20.34 19.01
C SER A 53 24.33 20.77 20.36
N LYS A 54 23.27 20.10 20.83
CA LYS A 54 22.64 20.41 22.13
C LYS A 54 23.50 19.96 23.29
N GLU A 55 24.14 18.80 23.17
CA GLU A 55 25.03 18.25 24.18
C GLU A 55 26.33 19.06 24.30
N ARG A 56 26.89 19.52 23.18
CA ARG A 56 28.02 20.47 23.15
C ARG A 56 27.66 21.78 23.83
N PHE A 57 26.49 22.34 23.53
CA PHE A 57 25.99 23.54 24.20
C PHE A 57 25.89 23.35 25.73
N ALA A 58 25.41 22.19 26.19
CA ALA A 58 25.34 21.88 27.62
C ALA A 58 26.72 21.85 28.30
N ILE A 59 27.75 21.30 27.63
CA ILE A 59 29.14 21.30 28.15
C ILE A 59 29.66 22.73 28.28
N PHE A 60 29.51 23.55 27.22
CA PHE A 60 29.96 24.95 27.26
C PHE A 60 29.24 25.77 28.32
N LYS A 61 27.93 25.55 28.49
CA LYS A 61 27.14 26.17 29.56
C LYS A 61 27.69 25.82 30.94
N LEU A 62 27.99 24.54 31.18
CA LEU A 62 28.57 24.07 32.45
C LEU A 62 29.96 24.65 32.70
N ALA A 63 30.82 24.70 31.66
CA ALA A 63 32.15 25.29 31.77
C ALA A 63 32.08 26.78 32.08
N PHE A 64 31.16 27.51 31.43
CA PHE A 64 30.93 28.93 31.69
C PHE A 64 30.42 29.18 33.11
N GLU A 65 29.54 28.32 33.64
CA GLU A 65 29.13 28.39 35.05
C GLU A 65 30.29 28.18 36.03
N LYS A 66 31.18 27.23 35.75
CA LYS A 66 32.40 27.02 36.54
C LYS A 66 33.32 28.25 36.49
N ALA A 67 33.46 28.90 35.33
CA ALA A 67 34.23 30.14 35.19
C ALA A 67 33.60 31.30 35.99
N ILE A 68 32.28 31.49 35.90
CA ILE A 68 31.54 32.51 36.66
C ILE A 68 31.69 32.31 38.17
N ASN A 69 31.70 31.06 38.64
CA ASN A 69 31.84 30.76 40.06
C ASN A 69 33.26 31.02 40.59
N LYS A 70 34.27 30.91 39.73
CA LYS A 70 35.67 31.23 40.07
C LYS A 70 35.95 32.74 40.08
N THR A 71 35.35 33.51 39.18
CA THR A 71 35.53 34.97 39.13
C THR A 71 34.64 35.69 40.15
N THR A 72 35.25 36.44 41.07
CA THR A 72 34.52 37.21 42.10
C THR A 72 34.22 38.64 41.67
N LEU A 73 35.14 39.31 40.98
CA LEU A 73 35.05 40.74 40.63
C LEU A 73 33.99 41.03 39.55
N TYR A 74 34.00 40.26 38.46
CA TYR A 74 33.12 40.46 37.31
C TYR A 74 31.91 39.51 37.27
N ARG A 75 31.60 38.86 38.39
CA ARG A 75 30.54 37.83 38.46
C ARG A 75 29.18 38.35 38.00
N ARG A 76 28.83 39.57 38.39
CA ARG A 76 27.55 40.20 38.01
C ARG A 76 27.49 40.47 36.50
N LEU A 77 28.57 40.96 35.92
CA LEU A 77 28.66 41.23 34.49
C LEU A 77 28.53 39.93 33.67
N PHE A 78 29.27 38.88 34.03
CA PHE A 78 29.17 37.59 33.33
C PHE A 78 27.79 36.94 33.46
N ARG A 79 27.12 37.09 34.62
CA ARG A 79 25.73 36.63 34.77
C ARG A 79 24.76 37.41 33.89
N SER A 80 24.94 38.73 33.78
CA SER A 80 24.12 39.56 32.88
C SER A 80 24.31 39.14 31.42
N ILE A 81 25.56 38.94 31.00
CA ILE A 81 25.88 38.48 29.65
C ILE A 81 25.27 37.10 29.39
N LYS A 82 25.43 36.15 30.34
CA LYS A 82 24.79 34.83 30.26
C LYS A 82 23.28 34.94 30.05
N HIS A 83 22.64 35.80 30.84
CA HIS A 83 21.19 35.96 30.82
C HIS A 83 20.69 36.51 29.48
N GLU A 84 21.36 37.51 28.91
CA GLU A 84 21.01 38.04 27.59
C GLU A 84 21.19 37.00 26.49
N TYR A 85 22.28 36.21 26.52
CA TYR A 85 22.45 35.12 25.57
C TYR A 85 21.39 34.03 25.71
N GLU A 86 21.08 33.59 26.93
CA GLU A 86 20.01 32.63 27.18
C GLU A 86 18.65 33.16 26.69
N ARG A 87 18.38 34.45 26.89
CA ARG A 87 17.17 35.10 26.39
C ARG A 87 17.10 35.11 24.86
N CYS A 88 18.20 35.45 24.18
CA CYS A 88 18.29 35.44 22.72
C CYS A 88 18.11 34.02 22.16
N ILE A 89 18.77 33.02 22.75
CA ILE A 89 18.64 31.62 22.34
C ILE A 89 17.20 31.15 22.48
N ASN A 90 16.57 31.40 23.64
CA ASN A 90 15.18 31.02 23.88
C ASN A 90 14.23 31.70 22.88
N ALA A 91 14.47 32.97 22.55
CA ALA A 91 13.65 33.68 21.56
C ALA A 91 13.79 33.07 20.15
N LEU A 92 15.00 32.66 19.76
CA LEU A 92 15.25 31.97 18.48
C LEU A 92 14.59 30.59 18.44
N GLU A 93 14.70 29.81 19.52
CA GLU A 93 14.06 28.50 19.62
C GLU A 93 12.53 28.59 19.56
N LEU A 94 11.94 29.57 20.26
CA LEU A 94 10.51 29.84 20.20
C LEU A 94 10.08 30.23 18.78
N GLY A 95 10.81 31.15 18.13
CA GLY A 95 10.53 31.57 16.76
C GLY A 95 10.63 30.41 15.77
N ALA A 96 11.62 29.52 15.92
CA ALA A 96 11.74 28.33 15.08
C ALA A 96 10.56 27.36 15.27
N ALA A 97 10.11 27.17 16.51
CA ALA A 97 8.94 26.35 16.83
C ALA A 97 7.65 26.95 16.24
N GLU A 98 7.45 28.25 16.35
CA GLU A 98 6.31 28.97 15.78
C GLU A 98 6.30 28.85 14.25
N VAL A 99 7.44 29.06 13.58
CA VAL A 99 7.54 28.90 12.11
C VAL A 99 7.22 27.48 11.69
N SER A 100 7.71 26.47 12.41
CA SER A 100 7.39 25.06 12.14
C SER A 100 5.88 24.80 12.28
N ASN A 101 5.26 25.30 13.35
CA ASN A 101 3.82 25.15 13.58
C ASN A 101 3.00 25.82 12.47
N MET A 102 3.32 27.06 12.12
CA MET A 102 2.66 27.80 11.04
C MET A 102 2.82 27.11 9.69
N ARG A 103 4.01 26.56 9.39
CA ARG A 103 4.27 25.77 8.18
C ARG A 103 3.39 24.52 8.13
N ASN A 104 3.28 23.80 9.24
CA ASN A 104 2.45 22.59 9.32
C ASN A 104 0.97 22.93 9.17
N GLU A 105 0.51 24.01 9.79
CA GLU A 105 -0.86 24.49 9.65
C GLU A 105 -1.18 24.92 8.23
N LEU A 106 -0.28 25.66 7.58
CA LEU A 106 -0.42 26.02 6.17
C LEU A 106 -0.49 24.77 5.28
N HIS A 107 0.38 23.79 5.51
CA HIS A 107 0.39 22.54 4.75
C HIS A 107 -0.94 21.77 4.91
N ARG A 108 -1.49 21.74 6.13
CA ARG A 108 -2.83 21.18 6.40
C ARG A 108 -3.90 21.95 5.61
N LEU A 109 -3.94 23.27 5.72
CA LEU A 109 -4.92 24.12 5.04
C LEU A 109 -4.83 24.06 3.50
N VAL A 110 -3.65 23.81 2.94
CA VAL A 110 -3.48 23.68 1.49
C VAL A 110 -3.90 22.29 1.00
N LEU A 111 -3.64 21.23 1.78
CA LEU A 111 -3.97 19.86 1.40
C LEU A 111 -5.41 19.48 1.69
N GLU A 112 -6.01 20.01 2.75
CA GLU A 112 -7.35 19.65 3.19
C GLU A 112 -8.42 19.94 2.12
N PRO A 113 -8.47 21.12 1.47
CA PRO A 113 -9.43 21.41 0.40
C PRO A 113 -9.20 20.52 -0.83
N LYS A 114 -7.94 20.27 -1.21
CA LYS A 114 -7.60 19.39 -2.34
C LYS A 114 -8.04 17.95 -2.09
N THR A 115 -7.85 17.47 -0.86
CA THR A 115 -8.23 16.12 -0.44
C THR A 115 -9.76 16.01 -0.36
N TYR A 116 -10.44 17.03 0.16
CA TYR A 116 -11.90 17.07 0.23
C TYR A 116 -12.55 17.04 -1.15
N LEU A 117 -12.15 17.94 -2.06
CA LEU A 117 -12.71 18.00 -3.42
C LEU A 117 -12.48 16.70 -4.20
N LEU A 118 -11.30 16.09 -4.06
CA LEU A 118 -11.01 14.81 -4.70
C LEU A 118 -11.89 13.68 -4.14
N ARG A 119 -12.08 13.63 -2.82
CA ARG A 119 -12.97 12.66 -2.17
C ARG A 119 -14.42 12.86 -2.59
N GLN A 120 -14.89 14.10 -2.65
CA GLN A 120 -16.23 14.44 -3.10
C GLN A 120 -16.47 14.00 -4.55
N LYS A 121 -15.52 14.31 -5.44
CA LYS A 121 -15.58 13.86 -6.83
C LYS A 121 -15.64 12.33 -6.93
N ARG A 122 -14.81 11.63 -6.16
CA ARG A 122 -14.82 10.17 -6.12
C ARG A 122 -16.15 9.61 -5.57
N CYS A 123 -16.76 10.29 -4.60
CA CYS A 123 -18.07 9.90 -4.08
C CYS A 123 -19.14 9.96 -5.17
N MET A 124 -19.22 11.08 -5.90
CA MET A 124 -20.17 11.22 -7.02
C MET A 124 -19.94 10.16 -8.11
N GLU A 125 -18.67 9.91 -8.50
CA GLU A 125 -18.34 8.86 -9.48
C GLU A 125 -18.78 7.45 -9.02
N LEU A 126 -18.74 7.19 -7.71
CA LEU A 126 -19.16 5.91 -7.15
C LEU A 126 -20.69 5.81 -7.07
N GLU A 127 -21.37 6.89 -6.72
CA GLU A 127 -22.84 6.98 -6.72
C GLU A 127 -23.40 6.75 -8.12
N ASP A 128 -22.82 7.38 -9.15
CA ASP A 128 -23.22 7.16 -10.54
C ASP A 128 -23.06 5.70 -10.97
N LYS A 129 -21.93 5.07 -10.61
CA LYS A 129 -21.69 3.65 -10.91
C LYS A 129 -22.64 2.73 -10.18
N LEU A 130 -22.96 3.06 -8.92
CA LEU A 130 -23.89 2.29 -8.12
C LEU A 130 -25.30 2.36 -8.73
N SER A 131 -25.73 3.54 -9.17
CA SER A 131 -27.01 3.73 -9.87
C SER A 131 -27.10 2.87 -11.13
N ILE A 132 -26.03 2.82 -11.94
CA ILE A 132 -26.00 1.97 -13.14
C ILE A 132 -26.15 0.48 -12.75
N ILE A 133 -25.38 0.01 -11.77
CA ILE A 133 -25.44 -1.38 -11.30
C ILE A 133 -26.84 -1.71 -10.76
N GLU A 134 -27.47 -0.81 -10.01
CA GLU A 134 -28.82 -1.00 -9.51
C GLU A 134 -29.84 -1.11 -10.64
N THR A 135 -29.72 -0.30 -11.70
CA THR A 135 -30.60 -0.40 -12.87
C THR A 135 -30.39 -1.71 -13.64
N ASP A 136 -29.13 -2.14 -13.81
CA ASP A 136 -28.82 -3.41 -14.47
C ASP A 136 -29.31 -4.61 -13.64
N ASN A 137 -29.15 -4.56 -12.32
CA ASN A 137 -29.64 -5.61 -11.43
C ASN A 137 -31.17 -5.73 -11.50
N LYS A 138 -31.90 -4.60 -11.47
CA LYS A 138 -33.37 -4.63 -11.64
C LYS A 138 -33.76 -5.24 -12.98
N ARG A 139 -33.08 -4.85 -14.07
CA ARG A 139 -33.33 -5.42 -15.40
C ARG A 139 -33.10 -6.93 -15.43
N LEU A 140 -32.01 -7.41 -14.82
CA LEU A 140 -31.70 -8.84 -14.74
C LEU A 140 -32.71 -9.59 -13.86
N GLU A 141 -33.15 -9.00 -12.75
CA GLU A 141 -34.22 -9.57 -11.91
C GLU A 141 -35.53 -9.71 -12.70
N ASP A 142 -35.90 -8.70 -13.48
CA ASP A 142 -37.08 -8.74 -14.36
C ASP A 142 -36.94 -9.83 -15.44
N GLU A 143 -35.78 -9.94 -16.09
CA GLU A 143 -35.49 -11.00 -17.07
C GLU A 143 -35.57 -12.40 -16.44
N ILE A 144 -35.03 -12.58 -15.22
CA ILE A 144 -35.12 -13.85 -14.48
C ILE A 144 -36.56 -14.19 -14.14
N ASN A 145 -37.34 -13.22 -13.66
CA ASN A 145 -38.75 -13.42 -13.33
C ASN A 145 -39.54 -13.80 -14.58
N GLN A 146 -39.29 -13.14 -15.71
CA GLN A 146 -39.92 -13.47 -16.99
C GLN A 146 -39.60 -14.90 -17.43
N ILE A 147 -38.33 -15.33 -17.35
CA ILE A 147 -37.94 -16.72 -17.69
C ILE A 147 -38.61 -17.72 -16.76
N ASN A 148 -38.68 -17.43 -15.47
CA ASN A 148 -39.36 -18.30 -14.51
C ASN A 148 -40.87 -18.39 -14.81
N ASP A 149 -41.53 -17.27 -15.10
CA ASP A 149 -42.94 -17.24 -15.47
C ASP A 149 -43.17 -18.01 -16.78
N GLU A 150 -42.30 -17.85 -17.78
CA GLU A 150 -42.35 -18.60 -19.03
C GLU A 150 -42.18 -20.11 -18.78
N GLN A 151 -41.22 -20.54 -17.96
CA GLN A 151 -41.04 -21.95 -17.57
C GLN A 151 -42.24 -22.51 -16.80
N VAL A 152 -42.86 -21.70 -15.94
CA VAL A 152 -44.08 -22.06 -15.22
C VAL A 152 -45.25 -22.18 -16.21
N THR A 153 -45.41 -21.28 -17.17
CA THR A 153 -46.44 -21.40 -18.21
C THR A 153 -46.18 -22.56 -19.18
N GLU A 154 -44.93 -22.90 -19.48
CA GLU A 154 -44.57 -24.06 -20.32
C GLU A 154 -44.82 -25.39 -19.59
N THR A 155 -44.58 -25.42 -18.27
CA THR A 155 -44.96 -26.58 -17.42
C THR A 155 -46.48 -26.71 -17.31
N TYR A 156 -47.25 -25.61 -17.20
CA TYR A 156 -48.72 -25.69 -17.25
C TYR A 156 -49.26 -26.06 -18.63
N ARG A 157 -48.68 -25.55 -19.73
CA ARG A 157 -49.07 -25.92 -21.11
C ARG A 157 -48.76 -27.38 -21.45
N THR A 158 -47.67 -27.93 -20.91
CA THR A 158 -47.33 -29.35 -21.08
C THR A 158 -48.18 -30.27 -20.20
N VAL A 159 -48.71 -29.77 -19.08
CA VAL A 159 -49.67 -30.50 -18.23
C VAL A 159 -51.07 -30.49 -18.86
N ASP A 160 -51.55 -29.35 -19.40
CA ASP A 160 -52.86 -29.26 -20.08
C ASP A 160 -52.93 -29.99 -21.43
N THR A 161 -51.78 -30.36 -22.02
CA THR A 161 -51.74 -31.23 -23.21
C THR A 161 -51.41 -32.70 -22.91
N THR A 162 -51.31 -33.08 -21.63
CA THR A 162 -51.09 -34.48 -21.23
C THR A 162 -52.15 -35.02 -20.26
N GLU A 163 -53.32 -34.37 -20.16
CA GLU A 163 -54.53 -35.00 -19.64
C GLU A 163 -55.29 -35.79 -20.71
N ASP A 164 -54.63 -36.75 -21.37
CA ASP A 164 -55.26 -38.02 -21.78
C ASP A 164 -54.20 -38.89 -22.45
N VAL A 165 -53.56 -39.80 -21.72
CA VAL A 165 -53.19 -41.13 -22.22
C VAL A 165 -52.79 -41.96 -21.00
N GLN A 166 -53.76 -42.60 -20.38
CA GLN A 166 -53.50 -43.88 -19.73
C GLN A 166 -52.99 -44.87 -20.80
N LYS A 167 -51.67 -45.06 -20.90
CA LYS A 167 -51.07 -46.19 -21.63
C LYS A 167 -50.14 -46.95 -20.70
N THR A 168 -50.75 -47.67 -19.76
CA THR A 168 -50.25 -48.99 -19.40
C THR A 168 -50.49 -49.90 -20.59
N GLY A 169 -49.52 -49.94 -21.50
CA GLY A 169 -49.50 -50.81 -22.67
C GLY A 169 -48.08 -50.80 -23.22
N HIS A 170 -47.44 -51.96 -23.16
CA HIS A 170 -46.04 -52.19 -23.51
C HIS A 170 -45.62 -51.39 -24.76
N ARG A 171 -44.71 -50.43 -24.59
CA ARG A 171 -44.06 -49.79 -25.75
C ARG A 171 -43.20 -50.86 -26.41
N ARG A 172 -43.53 -51.19 -27.66
CA ARG A 172 -42.74 -52.10 -28.51
C ARG A 172 -41.30 -51.60 -28.64
N VAL A 173 -40.35 -52.52 -28.66
CA VAL A 173 -38.93 -52.24 -28.84
C VAL A 173 -38.74 -51.71 -30.28
N PRO A 174 -38.23 -50.47 -30.46
CA PRO A 174 -38.10 -49.90 -31.79
C PRO A 174 -37.20 -50.76 -32.69
N GLY A 175 -37.75 -51.23 -33.81
CA GLY A 175 -37.01 -52.01 -34.80
C GLY A 175 -37.14 -53.53 -34.68
N LEU A 176 -37.92 -54.05 -33.72
CA LEU A 176 -38.36 -55.46 -33.71
C LEU A 176 -39.82 -55.58 -34.16
N THR A 177 -40.14 -56.68 -34.84
CA THR A 177 -41.53 -57.07 -35.06
C THR A 177 -42.09 -57.79 -33.83
N PHE A 178 -43.41 -57.82 -33.67
CA PHE A 178 -44.05 -58.45 -32.51
C PHE A 178 -43.64 -59.91 -32.31
N GLU A 179 -43.48 -60.66 -33.41
CA GLU A 179 -43.04 -62.06 -33.37
C GLU A 179 -41.62 -62.22 -32.80
N GLN A 180 -40.73 -61.29 -33.17
CA GLN A 180 -39.34 -61.25 -32.70
C GLN A 180 -39.23 -60.80 -31.22
N GLU A 181 -40.18 -59.99 -30.73
CA GLU A 181 -40.21 -59.59 -29.32
C GLU A 181 -40.55 -60.75 -28.38
N THR A 182 -41.34 -61.72 -28.87
CA THR A 182 -41.69 -62.94 -28.14
C THR A 182 -40.69 -64.08 -28.30
N ASP A 183 -39.73 -63.96 -29.21
CA ASP A 183 -38.67 -64.96 -29.41
C ASP A 183 -37.41 -64.60 -28.62
N MET A 184 -36.99 -65.52 -27.74
CA MET A 184 -35.84 -65.32 -26.85
C MET A 184 -34.52 -65.23 -27.62
N GLN A 185 -34.37 -65.96 -28.73
CA GLN A 185 -33.13 -65.93 -29.52
C GLN A 185 -32.96 -64.61 -30.28
N ALA A 186 -34.05 -64.13 -30.90
CA ALA A 186 -34.06 -62.84 -31.60
C ALA A 186 -33.75 -61.66 -30.66
N LEU A 187 -34.22 -61.71 -29.41
CA LEU A 187 -33.96 -60.67 -28.41
C LEU A 187 -32.49 -60.63 -27.98
N GLU A 188 -31.84 -61.79 -27.82
CA GLU A 188 -30.42 -61.87 -27.48
C GLU A 188 -29.55 -61.34 -28.62
N GLU A 189 -29.85 -61.70 -29.87
CA GLU A 189 -29.14 -61.15 -31.04
C GLU A 189 -29.27 -59.63 -31.12
N TYR A 190 -30.47 -59.10 -30.88
CA TYR A 190 -30.71 -57.65 -30.87
C TYR A 190 -29.99 -56.96 -29.70
N TYR A 191 -29.92 -57.61 -28.54
CA TYR A 191 -29.16 -57.11 -27.39
C TYR A 191 -27.66 -57.03 -27.70
N GLN A 192 -27.08 -58.06 -28.32
CA GLN A 192 -25.68 -58.03 -28.77
C GLN A 192 -25.46 -56.93 -29.82
N PHE A 193 -26.37 -56.78 -30.78
CA PHE A 193 -26.31 -55.71 -31.77
C PHE A 193 -26.31 -54.31 -31.13
N LEU A 194 -27.19 -54.07 -30.14
CA LEU A 194 -27.23 -52.82 -29.38
C LEU A 194 -25.92 -52.54 -28.65
N LYS A 195 -25.35 -53.58 -28.03
CA LYS A 195 -24.09 -53.49 -27.30
C LYS A 195 -22.92 -53.15 -28.23
N GLU A 196 -22.84 -53.79 -29.40
CA GLU A 196 -21.85 -53.44 -30.42
C GLU A 196 -22.04 -52.02 -30.95
N LYS A 197 -23.28 -51.61 -31.21
CA LYS A 197 -23.60 -50.25 -31.68
C LYS A 197 -23.19 -49.20 -30.66
N LEU A 198 -23.45 -49.44 -29.37
CA LEU A 198 -23.02 -48.57 -28.28
C LEU A 198 -21.49 -48.49 -28.24
N HIS A 199 -20.79 -49.62 -28.30
CA HIS A 199 -19.33 -49.65 -28.29
C HIS A 199 -18.73 -48.89 -29.47
N ARG A 200 -19.28 -49.05 -30.68
CA ARG A 200 -18.89 -48.27 -31.87
C ARG A 200 -19.13 -46.78 -31.68
N LEU A 201 -20.27 -46.39 -31.10
CA LEU A 201 -20.57 -44.98 -30.81
C LEU A 201 -19.59 -44.40 -29.80
N GLN A 202 -19.23 -45.15 -28.76
CA GLN A 202 -18.26 -44.73 -27.76
C GLN A 202 -16.85 -44.57 -28.35
N GLN A 203 -16.41 -45.51 -29.19
CA GLN A 203 -15.15 -45.40 -29.94
C GLN A 203 -15.17 -44.22 -30.92
N ASN A 204 -16.29 -43.98 -31.61
CA ASN A 204 -16.46 -42.83 -32.49
C ASN A 204 -16.44 -41.51 -31.71
N ALA A 205 -17.06 -41.47 -30.53
CA ALA A 205 -17.01 -40.31 -29.64
C ALA A 205 -15.56 -40.03 -29.23
N THR A 206 -14.81 -41.01 -28.74
CA THR A 206 -13.42 -40.78 -28.31
C THR A 206 -12.50 -40.39 -29.46
N THR A 207 -12.61 -41.03 -30.63
CA THR A 207 -11.74 -40.76 -31.79
C THR A 207 -12.08 -39.44 -32.50
N LYS A 208 -13.37 -39.14 -32.72
CA LYS A 208 -13.77 -37.88 -33.37
C LYS A 208 -13.66 -36.68 -32.46
N TYR A 209 -13.81 -36.84 -31.14
CA TYR A 209 -13.71 -35.73 -30.19
C TYR A 209 -12.26 -35.25 -30.00
N GLN A 210 -11.26 -36.14 -30.15
CA GLN A 210 -9.84 -35.75 -30.18
C GLN A 210 -9.47 -34.92 -31.44
N SER A 211 -10.15 -35.14 -32.56
CA SER A 211 -9.93 -34.38 -33.81
C SER A 211 -10.34 -32.92 -33.68
N ARG A 212 -11.42 -32.62 -32.94
CA ARG A 212 -11.90 -31.24 -32.75
C ARG A 212 -10.91 -30.40 -31.93
N GLN A 213 -10.38 -30.95 -30.84
CA GLN A 213 -9.36 -30.28 -30.01
C GLN A 213 -8.05 -30.10 -30.77
N LYS A 214 -7.55 -31.14 -31.45
CA LYS A 214 -6.34 -31.02 -32.29
C LYS A 214 -6.51 -30.01 -33.44
N LYS A 215 -7.71 -29.91 -34.02
CA LYS A 215 -8.01 -28.90 -35.05
C LYS A 215 -7.92 -27.48 -34.47
N ILE A 216 -8.45 -27.26 -33.27
CA ILE A 216 -8.36 -25.97 -32.56
C ILE A 216 -6.89 -25.67 -32.23
N ASP A 217 -6.13 -26.64 -31.71
CA ASP A 217 -4.70 -26.45 -31.39
C ASP A 217 -3.86 -26.13 -32.64
N LEU A 218 -4.13 -26.80 -33.76
CA LEU A 218 -3.46 -26.52 -35.03
C LEU A 218 -3.86 -25.15 -35.59
N GLN A 219 -5.11 -24.75 -35.44
CA GLN A 219 -5.60 -23.43 -35.85
C GLN A 219 -4.92 -22.33 -35.03
N VAL A 220 -4.84 -22.49 -33.70
CA VAL A 220 -4.11 -21.58 -32.80
C VAL A 220 -2.63 -21.51 -33.17
N ARG A 221 -1.98 -22.64 -33.48
CA ARG A 221 -0.58 -22.65 -33.94
C ARG A 221 -0.38 -21.98 -35.30
N LEU A 222 -1.33 -22.11 -36.22
CA LEU A 222 -1.28 -21.43 -37.52
C LEU A 222 -1.43 -19.91 -37.34
N GLU A 223 -2.36 -19.48 -36.50
CA GLU A 223 -2.56 -18.06 -36.17
C GLU A 223 -1.34 -17.45 -35.45
N GLN A 224 -0.63 -18.22 -34.64
CA GLN A 224 0.60 -17.78 -33.95
C GLN A 224 1.85 -17.73 -34.82
N ASN A 225 1.90 -18.49 -35.93
CA ASN A 225 3.08 -18.60 -36.81
C ASN A 225 2.93 -17.83 -38.15
N LEU A 226 1.88 -17.02 -38.29
CA LEU A 226 1.77 -16.08 -39.40
C LEU A 226 2.56 -14.79 -39.06
N PRO A 227 3.70 -14.51 -39.72
CA PRO A 227 4.25 -13.15 -39.70
C PRO A 227 3.29 -12.25 -40.49
N PHE A 228 3.07 -11.04 -39.99
CA PHE A 228 2.31 -9.98 -40.65
C PHE A 228 2.69 -9.80 -42.12
#